data_AF-A0A937WQN4-F1
#
_entry.id   AF-A0A937WQN4-F1
#
_cell.length_a   1.000
_cell.length_b   1.000
_cell.length_c   1.000
_cell.angle_alpha   90.00
_cell.angle_beta   90.00
_cell.angle_gamma   90.00
#
_symmetry.space_group_name_H-M   'P 1'
#
loop_
_entity.id
_entity.type
_entity.pdbx_description
1 polymer ?
#
loop_
_entity_poly.entity_id
_entity_poly.type
_entity_poly.pdbx_seq_one_letter_code
_entity_poly.pdbx_strand_id
1 'polypeptide(L)' 'MNIITIPQRIISNDDLVIIPRKEYEALKARPVVAEFAPSSAQVRTLSRARKHFKEGKTISYDEIVKRVAARGR' A
#
# COMPACT_ATOMS: atom_id res chain seq x y z
N MET A 1 -6.76 -26.04 -29.28
CA MET A 1 -5.58 -25.16 -29.36
C MET A 1 -6.01 -23.88 -30.07
N ASN A 2 -6.16 -22.77 -29.35
CA ASN A 2 -6.55 -21.50 -29.98
C ASN A 2 -5.28 -20.74 -30.39
N ILE A 3 -5.18 -20.41 -31.68
CA ILE A 3 -4.10 -19.58 -32.21
C ILE A 3 -4.55 -18.13 -32.08
N ILE A 4 -3.79 -17.33 -31.34
CA ILE A 4 -4.06 -15.90 -31.17
C ILE A 4 -2.99 -15.14 -31.95
N THR A 5 -3.40 -14.45 -33.01
CA THR A 5 -2.50 -13.63 -33.83
C THR A 5 -2.53 -12.20 -33.33
N ILE A 6 -1.38 -11.66 -32.93
CA ILE A 6 -1.24 -10.30 -32.40
C ILE A 6 -0.46 -9.44 -33.39
N PRO A 7 -1.02 -8.34 -33.90
CA PRO A 7 -0.29 -7.43 -34.78
C PRO A 7 0.96 -6.84 -34.11
N GLN A 8 2.12 -6.93 -34.79
CA GLN A 8 3.41 -6.44 -34.27
C GLN A 8 3.40 -4.94 -33.91
N ARG A 9 2.56 -4.14 -34.58
CA ARG A 9 2.43 -2.70 -34.32
C ARG A 9 1.96 -2.36 -32.91
N ILE A 10 1.35 -3.32 -32.20
CA ILE A 10 0.84 -3.12 -30.84
C ILE A 10 1.97 -3.22 -29.79
N ILE A 11 3.10 -3.85 -30.14
CA ILE A 11 4.21 -4.17 -29.21
C ILE A 11 5.22 -3.02 -29.11
N SER A 12 5.08 -1.95 -29.89
CA SER A 12 6.16 -0.98 -30.09
C SER A 12 6.48 -0.07 -28.89
N ASN A 13 5.56 0.05 -27.91
CA ASN A 13 5.64 1.09 -26.89
C ASN A 13 5.77 0.55 -25.45
N ASP A 14 5.55 -0.75 -25.20
CA ASP A 14 5.60 -1.34 -23.87
C ASP A 14 5.57 -2.88 -23.92
N ASP A 15 5.67 -3.53 -22.75
CA ASP A 15 5.56 -4.99 -22.62
C ASP A 15 4.13 -5.50 -22.93
N LEU A 16 4.04 -6.56 -23.75
CA LEU A 16 2.78 -7.20 -24.09
C LEU A 16 2.49 -8.39 -23.15
N VAL A 17 1.38 -8.31 -22.41
CA VAL A 17 0.91 -9.38 -21.52
C VAL A 17 -0.46 -9.88 -21.95
N ILE A 18 -0.62 -11.21 -22.09
CA ILE A 18 -1.89 -11.85 -22.45
C ILE A 18 -2.52 -12.43 -21.20
N ILE A 19 -3.73 -11.98 -20.88
CA ILE A 19 -4.54 -12.50 -19.77
C ILE A 19 -5.98 -12.78 -20.19
N PRO A 20 -6.67 -13.73 -19.55
CA PRO A 20 -8.10 -13.95 -19.74
C PRO A 20 -8.91 -12.68 -19.45
N ARG A 21 -9.96 -12.44 -20.25
CA ARG A 21 -10.83 -11.27 -20.09
C ARG A 21 -11.37 -11.12 -18.66
N LYS A 22 -11.78 -12.23 -18.04
CA LYS A 22 -12.31 -12.23 -16.67
C LYS A 22 -11.30 -11.71 -15.64
N GLU A 23 -10.03 -12.03 -15.83
CA GLU A 23 -8.94 -11.58 -14.96
C GLU A 23 -8.60 -10.11 -15.20
N TYR A 24 -8.57 -9.67 -16.46
CA TYR A 24 -8.39 -8.26 -16.80
C TYR A 24 -9.43 -7.35 -16.13
N GLU A 25 -10.72 -7.72 -16.24
CA GLU A 25 -11.80 -6.95 -15.63
C GLU A 25 -11.71 -6.94 -14.09
N ALA A 26 -11.29 -8.06 -13.49
CA ALA A 26 -11.09 -8.15 -12.05
C ALA A 26 -9.93 -7.24 -11.56
N LEU A 27 -8.84 -7.17 -12.32
CA LEU A 27 -7.71 -6.28 -12.02
C LEU A 27 -8.08 -4.81 -12.19
N LYS A 28 -8.82 -4.49 -13.25
CA LYS A 28 -9.31 -3.14 -13.53
C LYS A 28 -10.31 -2.64 -12.47
N ALA A 29 -11.14 -3.53 -11.93
CA ALA A 29 -12.12 -3.22 -10.89
C ALA A 29 -11.49 -3.05 -9.49
N ARG A 30 -10.20 -3.38 -9.29
CA ARG A 30 -9.55 -3.13 -8.01
C ARG A 30 -9.46 -1.63 -7.79
N PRO A 31 -9.90 -1.11 -6.63
CA PRO A 31 -9.68 0.27 -6.29
C PRO A 31 -8.17 0.52 -6.30
N VAL A 32 -7.76 1.64 -6.90
CA VAL A 32 -6.37 2.11 -6.78
C VAL A 32 -6.10 2.28 -5.30
N VAL A 33 -5.33 1.37 -4.73
CA VAL A 33 -4.89 1.49 -3.35
C VAL A 33 -4.06 2.76 -3.31
N ALA A 34 -4.53 3.77 -2.58
CA ALA A 34 -3.78 4.99 -2.41
C ALA A 34 -2.44 4.60 -1.76
N GLU A 35 -1.37 4.68 -2.53
CA GLU A 35 -0.04 4.44 -1.99
C GLU A 35 0.20 5.50 -0.92
N PHE A 36 0.44 5.05 0.31
CA PHE A 36 0.77 5.95 1.39
C PHE A 36 2.14 6.57 1.09
N ALA A 37 2.15 7.82 0.65
CA ALA A 37 3.36 8.60 0.45
C ALA A 37 3.68 9.35 1.76
N PRO A 38 4.60 8.85 2.60
CA PRO A 38 4.85 9.47 3.90
C PRO A 38 5.52 10.83 3.74
N SER A 39 5.05 11.80 4.52
CA SER A 39 5.76 13.06 4.75
C SER A 39 7.10 12.80 5.47
N SER A 40 8.08 13.69 5.27
CA SER A 40 9.37 13.63 5.98
C SER A 40 9.22 13.59 7.51
N ALA A 41 8.19 14.23 8.06
CA ALA A 41 7.86 14.18 9.48
C ALA A 41 7.34 12.79 9.90
N GLN A 42 6.55 12.13 9.05
CA GLN A 42 6.03 10.79 9.30
C GLN A 42 7.14 9.74 9.25
N VAL A 43 8.08 9.86 8.30
CA VAL A 43 9.27 9.01 8.23
C VAL A 43 10.11 9.12 9.51
N ARG A 44 10.35 10.35 9.99
CA ARG A 44 11.07 10.60 11.25
C ARG A 44 10.34 9.99 12.45
N THR A 45 9.01 10.08 12.47
CA THR A 45 8.18 9.50 13.53
C THR A 45 8.29 7.98 13.56
N LEU A 46 8.25 7.33 12.39
CA LEU A 46 8.44 5.88 12.28
C LEU A 46 9.82 5.43 12.74
N SER A 47 10.88 6.18 12.38
CA SER A 47 12.24 5.89 12.84
C SER A 47 12.35 5.95 14.38
N ARG A 48 11.76 6.99 15.00
CA ARG A 48 11.68 7.11 16.46
C ARG A 48 10.87 5.98 17.09
N ALA A 49 9.72 5.64 16.51
CA ALA A 49 8.88 4.54 16.99
C ALA A 49 9.63 3.20 16.98
N ARG A 50 10.38 2.91 15.91
CA ARG A 50 11.23 1.70 15.83
C ARG A 50 12.31 1.69 16.91
N LYS A 51 12.94 2.84 17.18
CA LYS A 51 13.93 2.96 18.26
C LYS A 51 13.30 2.71 19.63
N HIS A 52 12.15 3.33 19.92
CA HIS A 52 11.43 3.13 21.18
C HIS A 52 10.99 1.68 21.37
N PHE A 53 10.51 1.03 20.31
CA PHE A 53 10.14 -0.38 20.34
C PHE A 53 11.35 -1.28 20.67
N LYS A 54 12.51 -1.05 20.04
CA LYS A 54 13.75 -1.79 20.32
C LYS A 54 14.23 -1.59 21.77
N GLU A 55 14.01 -0.41 22.33
CA GLU A 55 14.35 -0.08 23.72
C GLU A 55 13.29 -0.57 24.74
N GLY A 56 12.23 -1.27 24.29
CA GLY A 56 11.14 -1.73 25.16
C GLY A 56 10.22 -0.62 25.65
N LYS A 57 10.38 0.62 25.14
CA LYS A 57 9.55 1.78 25.47
C LYS A 57 8.25 1.72 24.68
N THR A 58 7.34 0.89 25.16
CA THR A 58 5.97 0.76 24.64
C THR A 58 4.98 1.27 25.67
N ILE A 59 3.78 1.60 25.23
CA ILE A 59 2.70 2.09 26.09
C ILE A 59 1.57 1.07 25.97
N SER A 60 0.96 0.70 27.09
CA SER A 60 -0.19 -0.21 27.09
C SER A 60 -1.40 0.46 26.44
N TYR A 61 -2.29 -0.35 25.85
CA TYR A 61 -3.53 0.15 25.26
C TYR A 61 -4.36 0.98 26.26
N ASP A 62 -4.48 0.52 27.50
CA ASP A 62 -5.24 1.20 28.55
C ASP A 62 -4.64 2.58 28.90
N GLU A 63 -3.32 2.67 28.89
CA GLU A 63 -2.60 3.94 29.11
C GLU A 63 -2.79 4.90 27.94
N ILE A 64 -2.85 4.40 26.70
CA ILE A 64 -3.15 5.20 25.51
C ILE A 64 -4.57 5.75 25.60
N VAL A 65 -5.57 4.90 25.91
CA VAL A 65 -6.98 5.31 26.02
C VAL A 65 -7.13 6.41 27.07
N LYS A 66 -6.52 6.23 28.25
CA LYS A 66 -6.56 7.23 29.33
C LYS A 66 -5.92 8.56 28.90
N ARG A 67 -4.80 8.51 28.18
CA ARG A 67 -4.04 9.69 27.76
C ARG A 67 -4.71 10.46 26.63
N VAL A 68 -5.35 9.77 25.69
CA VAL A 68 -6.11 10.39 24.59
C VAL A 68 -7.44 10.94 25.10
N ALA A 69 -8.17 10.18 25.93
CA ALA A 69 -9.42 10.63 26.53
C ALA A 69 -9.22 11.86 27.45
N ALA A 70 -8.11 11.91 28.20
CA ALA A 70 -7.76 13.07 29.02
C ALA A 70 -7.38 14.33 28.21
N ARG A 71 -7.06 14.19 26.92
CA ARG A 71 -6.64 15.29 26.04
C ARG A 71 -7.80 15.87 25.23
N GLY A 72 -8.97 15.21 25.25
CA GLY A 72 -10.21 15.64 24.59
C GLY A 72 -11.17 16.43 25.48
N ARG A 73 -10.78 16.74 26.73
CA ARG A 73 -11.43 17.72 27.61
C ARG A 73 -10.54 18.96 27.72
#